data_AF-A0A2D7LKA1-F1
#
_entry.id   AF-A0A2D7LKA1-F1
#
_cell.length_a   1.000
_cell.length_b   1.000
_cell.length_c   1.000
_cell.angle_alpha   90.00
_cell.angle_beta   90.00
_cell.angle_gamma   90.00
#
_symmetry.space_group_name_H-M   'P 1'
#
loop_
_entity.id
_entity.type
_entity.pdbx_description
1 polymer ?
#
loop_
_entity_poly.entity_id
_entity_poly.type
_entity_poly.pdbx_seq_one_letter_code
_entity_poly.pdbx_strand_id
1 'polypeptide(L)'
;MKNLYIVHAVDTEGPLNESLDATFIRIKELFNIKGIPKNKKTLEDLRNGKYTKNKIKLKKIKETLNPHLLDYKKNWKEIKDNLQESCSKSFRNLQKDSFGNGWVYSWHCVDHVNFKTNPRKKTFGYHKIFDYYKNFIRKKENLKDKIHFHFHPMSTYFESNRNASSFENSPHLHQVMCKRIIDRKWFPVVNRAGFHIERPDSNWFLEQWIPFDLSNISQKKAKNNKIDQAYEARGYDWRRATQKWELYNPSHDDYQVPGKCRRYIGRVLGIMNRTESITLKETIKAFKRASKGKNTMMAVTSHDFRSLKAEVEEVRKYISIAHKRFPKVKIKFCDSLEGFRKVLNIKNPESKRLKLSIRKIKTKNAETCFKISTLKGKVFGPQPYLAMKLKNGTYRHDNLDFGLKAGEWFYSVYEDTIKLSDIKEVAVGAADQKGNFDICSIKFK
;
A
#
# COMPACT_ATOMS: atom_id res chain seq x y z
N MET A 1 -11.88 20.11 17.73
CA MET A 1 -12.94 19.09 17.52
C MET A 1 -12.39 17.71 17.88
N LYS A 2 -13.19 16.82 18.48
CA LYS A 2 -12.76 15.47 18.91
C LYS A 2 -13.07 14.45 17.82
N ASN A 3 -12.31 14.46 16.73
CA ASN A 3 -12.54 13.60 15.57
C ASN A 3 -11.58 12.40 15.56
N LEU A 4 -12.11 11.23 15.20
CA LEU A 4 -11.37 10.02 14.89
C LEU A 4 -11.62 9.63 13.44
N TYR A 5 -10.57 9.64 12.62
CA TYR A 5 -10.63 9.20 11.23
C TYR A 5 -10.27 7.73 11.16
N ILE A 6 -11.15 6.92 10.57
CA ILE A 6 -10.97 5.47 10.43
C ILE A 6 -10.75 5.17 8.95
N VAL A 7 -9.60 4.57 8.66
CA VAL A 7 -9.15 4.23 7.32
C VAL A 7 -9.04 2.72 7.19
N HIS A 8 -9.61 2.15 6.13
CA HIS A 8 -9.42 0.74 5.77
C HIS A 8 -8.61 0.65 4.48
N ALA A 9 -7.35 0.21 4.60
CA ALA A 9 -6.49 -0.11 3.47
C ALA A 9 -6.64 -1.59 3.09
N VAL A 10 -6.91 -1.89 1.83
CA VAL A 10 -6.95 -3.26 1.33
C VAL A 10 -5.73 -3.44 0.45
N ASP A 11 -4.84 -4.34 0.86
CA ASP A 11 -3.73 -4.79 0.01
C ASP A 11 -4.37 -5.66 -1.09
N THR A 12 -4.51 -5.10 -2.31
CA THR A 12 -5.20 -5.79 -3.40
C THR A 12 -4.20 -6.53 -4.26
N GLU A 13 -4.27 -7.85 -4.20
CA GLU A 13 -3.38 -8.76 -4.92
C GLU A 13 -4.11 -9.63 -5.94
N GLY A 14 -5.44 -9.60 -5.94
CA GLY A 14 -6.28 -10.49 -6.71
C GLY A 14 -6.37 -11.89 -6.10
N PRO A 15 -6.79 -12.88 -6.90
CA PRO A 15 -6.94 -14.25 -6.43
C PRO A 15 -5.64 -14.85 -5.90
N LEU A 16 -5.76 -15.63 -4.82
CA LEU A 16 -4.63 -16.34 -4.20
C LEU A 16 -4.99 -17.80 -3.93
N ASN A 17 -4.10 -18.71 -4.31
CA ASN A 17 -4.26 -20.14 -4.09
C ASN A 17 -3.13 -20.70 -3.22
N GLU A 18 -3.46 -21.52 -2.24
CA GLU A 18 -2.50 -22.29 -1.45
C GLU A 18 -2.86 -23.77 -1.51
N SER A 19 -1.94 -24.57 -2.05
CA SER A 19 -2.11 -26.03 -2.09
C SER A 19 -1.98 -26.63 -0.69
N LEU A 20 -2.52 -27.84 -0.55
CA LEU A 20 -2.39 -28.61 0.69
C LEU A 20 -0.90 -28.84 1.02
N ASP A 21 -0.11 -29.24 0.04
CA ASP A 21 1.34 -29.45 0.22
C ASP A 21 2.06 -28.19 0.70
N ALA A 22 1.74 -27.05 0.11
CA ALA A 22 2.34 -25.78 0.52
C ALA A 22 1.91 -25.38 1.94
N THR A 23 0.68 -25.72 2.35
CA THR A 23 0.23 -25.55 3.74
C THR A 23 1.08 -26.40 4.70
N PHE A 24 1.36 -27.66 4.35
CA PHE A 24 2.22 -28.53 5.17
C PHE A 24 3.69 -28.11 5.16
N ILE A 25 4.21 -27.58 4.06
CA ILE A 25 5.55 -26.96 4.01
C ILE A 25 5.60 -25.79 5.00
N ARG A 26 4.59 -24.91 4.99
CA ARG A 26 4.49 -23.78 5.92
C ARG A 26 4.41 -24.24 7.39
N ILE A 27 3.68 -25.31 7.68
CA ILE A 27 3.63 -25.90 9.03
C ILE A 27 5.03 -26.38 9.45
N LYS A 28 5.73 -27.10 8.57
CA LYS A 28 7.10 -27.58 8.83
C LYS A 28 8.05 -26.40 9.08
N GLU A 29 8.01 -25.36 8.28
CA GLU A 29 8.90 -24.19 8.42
C GLU A 29 8.64 -23.40 9.71
N LEU A 30 7.37 -23.20 10.07
CA LEU A 30 7.01 -22.38 11.23
C LEU A 30 7.15 -23.11 12.57
N PHE A 31 6.98 -24.44 12.58
CA PHE A 31 6.90 -25.24 13.81
C PHE A 31 7.95 -26.34 13.91
N ASN A 32 8.77 -26.53 12.87
CA ASN A 32 9.74 -27.63 12.76
C ASN A 32 9.13 -29.03 12.96
N ILE A 33 7.87 -29.21 12.52
CA ILE A 33 7.15 -30.48 12.65
C ILE A 33 7.40 -31.33 11.39
N LYS A 34 7.89 -32.54 11.59
CA LYS A 34 8.18 -33.53 10.53
C LYS A 34 7.31 -34.78 10.71
N GLY A 35 7.17 -35.57 9.65
CA GLY A 35 6.52 -36.89 9.71
C GLY A 35 4.98 -36.89 9.87
N ILE A 36 4.31 -35.75 9.65
CA ILE A 36 2.84 -35.69 9.67
C ILE A 36 2.26 -36.01 8.27
N PRO A 37 1.20 -36.84 8.18
CA PRO A 37 0.56 -37.13 6.89
C PRO A 37 0.01 -35.87 6.23
N LYS A 38 0.30 -35.66 4.94
CA LYS A 38 -0.10 -34.46 4.19
C LYS A 38 -1.48 -34.64 3.53
N ASN A 39 -2.52 -34.81 4.33
CA ASN A 39 -3.89 -35.02 3.84
C ASN A 39 -4.91 -34.10 4.53
N LYS A 40 -6.12 -33.99 3.94
CA LYS A 40 -7.19 -33.11 4.43
C LYS A 40 -7.59 -33.42 5.87
N LYS A 41 -7.75 -34.70 6.21
CA LYS A 41 -8.08 -35.16 7.57
C LYS A 41 -7.06 -34.65 8.59
N THR A 42 -5.76 -34.78 8.29
CA THR A 42 -4.70 -34.29 9.18
C THR A 42 -4.74 -32.77 9.32
N LEU A 43 -5.01 -32.03 8.24
CA LEU A 43 -5.17 -30.57 8.31
C LEU A 43 -6.37 -30.18 9.20
N GLU A 44 -7.49 -30.89 9.09
CA GLU A 44 -8.68 -30.68 9.93
C GLU A 44 -8.41 -31.03 11.39
N ASP A 45 -7.73 -32.13 11.67
CA ASP A 45 -7.33 -32.52 13.03
C ASP A 45 -6.40 -31.46 13.65
N LEU A 46 -5.47 -30.90 12.89
CA LEU A 46 -4.60 -29.80 13.34
C LEU A 46 -5.40 -28.52 13.61
N ARG A 47 -6.35 -28.17 12.72
CA ARG A 47 -7.26 -27.03 12.89
C ARG A 47 -8.13 -27.17 14.14
N ASN A 48 -8.62 -28.38 14.41
CA ASN A 48 -9.48 -28.67 15.54
C ASN A 48 -8.68 -28.97 16.82
N GLY A 49 -7.37 -29.18 16.72
CA GLY A 49 -6.51 -29.55 17.85
C GLY A 49 -6.72 -30.97 18.34
N LYS A 50 -7.24 -31.83 17.47
CA LYS A 50 -7.42 -33.27 17.70
C LYS A 50 -6.13 -34.04 17.39
N TYR A 51 -5.15 -33.40 16.78
CA TYR A 51 -3.87 -34.03 16.48
C TYR A 51 -2.98 -34.16 17.72
N THR A 52 -2.79 -35.37 18.23
CA THR A 52 -2.11 -35.63 19.51
C THR A 52 -0.66 -36.12 19.37
N LYS A 53 -0.20 -36.46 18.17
CA LYS A 53 1.17 -36.96 17.94
C LYS A 53 2.20 -35.82 18.10
N ASN A 54 3.39 -36.15 18.61
CA ASN A 54 4.60 -35.31 18.68
C ASN A 54 4.61 -34.10 19.65
N LYS A 55 3.83 -34.11 20.75
CA LYS A 55 3.83 -33.04 21.81
C LYS A 55 3.81 -31.61 21.22
N ILE A 56 2.96 -31.40 20.23
CA ILE A 56 2.93 -30.19 19.41
C ILE A 56 2.27 -29.02 20.16
N LYS A 57 2.77 -27.78 19.98
CA LYS A 57 2.12 -26.55 20.46
C LYS A 57 0.84 -26.23 19.67
N LEU A 58 -0.23 -26.99 19.92
CA LEU A 58 -1.49 -26.95 19.16
C LEU A 58 -2.11 -25.55 19.05
N LYS A 59 -2.04 -24.72 20.11
CA LYS A 59 -2.61 -23.36 20.09
C LYS A 59 -2.06 -22.50 18.94
N LYS A 60 -0.74 -22.41 18.80
CA LYS A 60 -0.11 -21.60 17.74
C LYS A 60 -0.39 -22.14 16.34
N ILE A 61 -0.55 -23.46 16.22
CA ILE A 61 -0.92 -24.10 14.96
C ILE A 61 -2.36 -23.77 14.58
N LYS A 62 -3.30 -23.87 15.53
CA LYS A 62 -4.69 -23.45 15.31
C LYS A 62 -4.78 -22.01 14.83
N GLU A 63 -4.07 -21.11 15.50
CA GLU A 63 -3.99 -19.69 15.10
C GLU A 63 -3.43 -19.54 13.68
N THR A 64 -2.46 -20.37 13.29
CA THR A 64 -1.83 -20.34 11.95
C THR A 64 -2.69 -20.95 10.86
N LEU A 65 -3.52 -21.92 11.22
CA LEU A 65 -4.39 -22.66 10.31
C LEU A 65 -5.85 -22.18 10.37
N ASN A 66 -6.10 -21.04 11.04
CA ASN A 66 -7.41 -20.43 11.12
C ASN A 66 -7.99 -20.30 9.70
N PRO A 67 -9.23 -20.78 9.46
CA PRO A 67 -9.90 -20.68 8.16
C PRO A 67 -9.87 -19.27 7.56
N HIS A 68 -10.02 -18.22 8.38
CA HIS A 68 -9.92 -16.83 7.94
C HIS A 68 -8.58 -16.50 7.24
N LEU A 69 -7.50 -17.19 7.62
CA LEU A 69 -6.14 -17.01 7.11
C LEU A 69 -5.73 -18.03 6.03
N LEU A 70 -6.63 -18.94 5.62
CA LEU A 70 -6.33 -20.01 4.67
C LEU A 70 -7.39 -20.18 3.58
N ASP A 71 -8.63 -19.78 3.84
CA ASP A 71 -9.75 -19.93 2.92
C ASP A 71 -9.82 -18.71 1.98
N TYR A 72 -8.73 -18.56 1.22
CA TYR A 72 -8.54 -17.48 0.27
C TYR A 72 -9.57 -17.52 -0.85
N LYS A 73 -9.86 -16.35 -1.44
CA LYS A 73 -10.59 -16.25 -2.72
C LYS A 73 -9.65 -16.64 -3.85
N LYS A 74 -9.92 -17.80 -4.48
CA LYS A 74 -8.98 -18.50 -5.37
C LYS A 74 -9.14 -18.13 -6.84
N ASN A 75 -10.19 -17.40 -7.20
CA ASN A 75 -10.47 -16.93 -8.55
C ASN A 75 -11.21 -15.59 -8.54
N TRP A 76 -11.32 -14.96 -9.71
CA TRP A 76 -11.95 -13.64 -9.86
C TRP A 76 -13.46 -13.63 -9.59
N LYS A 77 -14.15 -14.78 -9.72
CA LYS A 77 -15.57 -14.89 -9.35
C LYS A 77 -15.71 -14.75 -7.84
N GLU A 78 -14.92 -15.49 -7.07
CA GLU A 78 -14.91 -15.40 -5.60
C GLU A 78 -14.51 -14.00 -5.10
N ILE A 79 -13.55 -13.33 -5.75
CA ILE A 79 -13.22 -11.92 -5.47
C ILE A 79 -14.42 -11.03 -5.76
N LYS A 80 -15.06 -11.18 -6.93
CA LYS A 80 -16.24 -10.41 -7.31
C LYS A 80 -17.37 -10.57 -6.29
N ASP A 81 -17.66 -11.79 -5.85
CA ASP A 81 -18.70 -12.09 -4.89
C ASP A 81 -18.40 -11.44 -3.52
N ASN A 82 -17.15 -11.57 -3.05
CA ASN A 82 -16.65 -10.90 -1.84
C ASN A 82 -16.82 -9.37 -1.91
N LEU A 83 -16.51 -8.76 -3.07
CA LEU A 83 -16.67 -7.33 -3.29
C LEU A 83 -18.14 -6.91 -3.39
N GLN A 84 -18.99 -7.69 -4.05
CA GLN A 84 -20.42 -7.41 -4.16
C GLN A 84 -21.09 -7.34 -2.79
N GLU A 85 -20.74 -8.27 -1.89
CA GLU A 85 -21.22 -8.28 -0.51
C GLU A 85 -20.64 -7.13 0.31
N SER A 86 -19.32 -7.06 0.43
CA SER A 86 -18.60 -6.11 1.30
C SER A 86 -18.69 -4.65 0.83
N CYS A 87 -19.03 -4.42 -0.44
CA CYS A 87 -19.26 -3.09 -0.99
C CYS A 87 -20.73 -2.75 -1.23
N SER A 88 -21.66 -3.61 -0.84
CA SER A 88 -23.09 -3.30 -0.92
C SER A 88 -23.45 -2.11 -0.01
N LYS A 89 -24.45 -1.32 -0.44
CA LYS A 89 -24.97 -0.18 0.33
C LYS A 89 -25.53 -0.63 1.67
N SER A 90 -26.24 -1.76 1.71
CA SER A 90 -26.77 -2.36 2.93
C SER A 90 -25.63 -2.68 3.91
N PHE A 91 -24.61 -3.43 3.47
CA PHE A 91 -23.50 -3.79 4.34
C PHE A 91 -22.72 -2.57 4.83
N ARG A 92 -22.37 -1.61 3.95
CA ARG A 92 -21.60 -0.41 4.32
C ARG A 92 -22.33 0.48 5.30
N ASN A 93 -23.66 0.52 5.24
CA ASN A 93 -24.50 1.38 6.09
C ASN A 93 -25.00 0.70 7.38
N LEU A 94 -24.68 -0.58 7.63
CA LEU A 94 -25.00 -1.26 8.90
C LEU A 94 -24.49 -0.50 10.12
N GLN A 95 -23.32 0.12 10.00
CA GLN A 95 -22.83 1.10 10.95
C GLN A 95 -22.43 2.35 10.16
N LYS A 96 -23.12 3.46 10.44
CA LYS A 96 -22.77 4.78 9.90
C LYS A 96 -21.79 5.49 10.82
N ASP A 97 -20.98 6.36 10.23
CA ASP A 97 -20.14 7.29 10.98
C ASP A 97 -20.96 8.45 11.57
N SER A 98 -20.32 9.33 12.34
CA SER A 98 -20.99 10.47 12.99
C SER A 98 -21.48 11.55 12.01
N PHE A 99 -21.29 11.35 10.70
CA PHE A 99 -21.68 12.23 9.62
C PHE A 99 -22.64 11.54 8.64
N GLY A 100 -23.20 10.38 9.03
CA GLY A 100 -24.19 9.64 8.25
C GLY A 100 -23.62 8.80 7.10
N ASN A 101 -22.30 8.67 6.98
CA ASN A 101 -21.66 7.91 5.89
C ASN A 101 -21.40 6.46 6.28
N GLY A 102 -21.50 5.56 5.30
CA GLY A 102 -21.10 4.17 5.45
C GLY A 102 -19.59 3.95 5.36
N TRP A 103 -19.19 2.68 5.48
CA TRP A 103 -17.80 2.25 5.40
C TRP A 103 -17.13 2.58 4.04
N VAL A 104 -15.85 2.94 4.07
CA VAL A 104 -15.03 3.32 2.89
C VAL A 104 -13.78 2.46 2.84
N TYR A 105 -13.40 2.00 1.64
CA TYR A 105 -12.17 1.25 1.42
C TYR A 105 -11.16 2.06 0.59
N SER A 106 -9.89 1.78 0.84
CA SER A 106 -8.74 2.25 0.04
C SER A 106 -8.12 1.03 -0.62
N TRP A 107 -8.14 0.95 -1.95
CA TRP A 107 -7.64 -0.21 -2.70
C TRP A 107 -6.19 0.02 -3.11
N HIS A 108 -5.25 -0.68 -2.47
CA HIS A 108 -3.82 -0.54 -2.70
C HIS A 108 -3.34 -1.65 -3.64
N CYS A 109 -3.20 -1.32 -4.94
CA CYS A 109 -3.03 -2.30 -6.01
C CYS A 109 -1.56 -2.59 -6.34
N VAL A 110 -1.19 -3.88 -6.28
CA VAL A 110 0.11 -4.38 -6.77
C VAL A 110 0.01 -4.90 -8.21
N ASP A 111 1.11 -4.79 -8.95
CA ASP A 111 1.30 -5.51 -10.21
C ASP A 111 2.23 -6.70 -9.96
N HIS A 112 1.72 -7.93 -10.18
CA HIS A 112 2.54 -9.14 -10.11
C HIS A 112 3.22 -9.37 -11.46
N VAL A 113 4.49 -9.00 -11.58
CA VAL A 113 5.22 -9.03 -12.86
C VAL A 113 6.63 -9.56 -12.68
N ASN A 114 7.22 -10.04 -13.78
CA ASN A 114 8.63 -10.46 -13.86
C ASN A 114 9.01 -11.62 -12.92
N PHE A 115 8.04 -12.42 -12.47
CA PHE A 115 8.30 -13.65 -11.72
C PHE A 115 8.60 -14.85 -12.64
N LYS A 116 9.48 -15.74 -12.22
CA LYS A 116 9.81 -17.01 -12.90
C LYS A 116 8.80 -18.12 -12.57
N THR A 117 8.22 -18.09 -11.37
CA THR A 117 7.28 -19.13 -10.91
C THR A 117 6.01 -18.52 -10.35
N ASN A 118 4.89 -19.26 -10.47
CA ASN A 118 3.58 -18.84 -9.96
C ASN A 118 2.88 -19.93 -9.13
N PRO A 119 3.49 -20.42 -8.03
CA PRO A 119 2.94 -21.55 -7.28
C PRO A 119 1.62 -21.21 -6.58
N ARG A 120 1.27 -19.92 -6.46
CA ARG A 120 0.04 -19.42 -5.83
C ARG A 120 -1.04 -19.01 -6.82
N LYS A 121 -0.82 -19.26 -8.12
CA LYS A 121 -1.75 -18.90 -9.21
C LYS A 121 -2.19 -17.42 -9.17
N LYS A 122 -1.28 -16.52 -8.78
CA LYS A 122 -1.52 -15.08 -8.76
C LYS A 122 -1.81 -14.57 -10.17
N THR A 123 -2.60 -13.51 -10.29
CA THR A 123 -2.82 -12.88 -11.60
C THR A 123 -1.60 -12.06 -11.99
N PHE A 124 -0.85 -12.54 -12.98
CA PHE A 124 0.32 -11.84 -13.50
C PHE A 124 -0.03 -10.80 -14.56
N GLY A 125 0.79 -9.75 -14.61
CA GLY A 125 0.79 -8.75 -15.67
C GLY A 125 0.63 -7.33 -15.15
N TYR A 126 1.14 -6.40 -15.93
CA TYR A 126 0.96 -4.98 -15.65
C TYR A 126 -0.52 -4.62 -15.67
N HIS A 127 -0.91 -3.86 -14.65
CA HIS A 127 -2.21 -3.22 -14.51
C HIS A 127 -3.40 -4.13 -14.29
N LYS A 128 -3.23 -5.46 -14.25
CA LYS A 128 -4.34 -6.40 -14.15
C LYS A 128 -5.18 -6.15 -12.90
N ILE A 129 -4.54 -6.02 -11.74
CA ILE A 129 -5.23 -5.75 -10.48
C ILE A 129 -5.81 -4.33 -10.48
N PHE A 130 -4.99 -3.33 -10.83
CA PHE A 130 -5.40 -1.93 -10.87
C PHE A 130 -6.62 -1.68 -11.77
N ASP A 131 -6.63 -2.21 -12.99
CA ASP A 131 -7.71 -2.02 -13.94
C ASP A 131 -8.99 -2.72 -13.48
N TYR A 132 -8.88 -3.88 -12.83
CA TYR A 132 -10.02 -4.55 -12.22
C TYR A 132 -10.71 -3.65 -11.18
N TYR A 133 -9.94 -3.13 -10.20
CA TYR A 133 -10.48 -2.25 -9.17
C TYR A 133 -10.93 -0.90 -9.72
N LYS A 134 -10.22 -0.33 -10.70
CA LYS A 134 -10.61 0.93 -11.35
C LYS A 134 -11.97 0.78 -12.03
N ASN A 135 -12.16 -0.32 -12.75
CA ASN A 135 -13.43 -0.63 -13.39
C ASN A 135 -14.53 -0.94 -12.37
N PHE A 136 -14.22 -1.66 -11.29
CA PHE A 136 -15.16 -1.95 -10.21
C PHE A 136 -15.70 -0.66 -9.57
N ILE A 137 -14.81 0.26 -9.18
CA ILE A 137 -15.18 1.54 -8.57
C ILE A 137 -16.01 2.38 -9.54
N ARG A 138 -15.58 2.49 -10.81
CA ARG A 138 -16.32 3.27 -11.82
C ARG A 138 -17.74 2.77 -12.07
N LYS A 139 -17.96 1.45 -12.00
CA LYS A 139 -19.29 0.83 -12.21
C LYS A 139 -20.23 0.98 -11.03
N LYS A 140 -19.73 1.37 -9.85
CA LYS A 140 -20.53 1.49 -8.64
C LYS A 140 -20.73 2.96 -8.32
N GLU A 141 -21.97 3.43 -8.49
CA GLU A 141 -22.33 4.79 -8.13
C GLU A 141 -22.00 5.07 -6.65
N ASN A 142 -21.48 6.26 -6.38
CA ASN A 142 -21.30 6.81 -5.04
C ASN A 142 -20.32 6.04 -4.12
N LEU A 143 -19.43 5.20 -4.66
CA LEU A 143 -18.30 4.72 -3.85
C LEU A 143 -17.29 5.86 -3.65
N LYS A 144 -17.05 6.21 -2.38
CA LYS A 144 -15.99 7.15 -1.97
C LYS A 144 -14.59 6.51 -1.98
N ASP A 145 -14.50 5.27 -2.44
CA ASP A 145 -13.28 4.49 -2.49
C ASP A 145 -12.29 5.06 -3.51
N LYS A 146 -11.00 4.83 -3.26
CA LYS A 146 -9.93 5.25 -4.17
C LYS A 146 -8.89 4.16 -4.33
N ILE A 147 -8.15 4.26 -5.43
CA ILE A 147 -7.00 3.40 -5.71
C ILE A 147 -5.73 4.14 -5.30
N HIS A 148 -4.84 3.39 -4.66
CA HIS A 148 -3.56 3.84 -4.14
C HIS A 148 -2.45 2.85 -4.47
N PHE A 149 -1.21 3.22 -4.16
CA PHE A 149 -0.03 2.44 -4.53
C PHE A 149 0.24 1.31 -3.53
N HIS A 150 0.56 0.14 -4.07
CA HIS A 150 1.11 -1.00 -3.33
C HIS A 150 2.22 -1.62 -4.15
N PHE A 151 3.34 -1.91 -3.50
CA PHE A 151 4.49 -2.48 -4.19
C PHE A 151 5.11 -3.60 -3.37
N HIS A 152 5.44 -4.70 -4.06
CA HIS A 152 6.12 -5.85 -3.51
C HIS A 152 7.55 -5.89 -4.05
N PRO A 153 8.56 -5.77 -3.17
CA PRO A 153 9.95 -6.00 -3.56
C PRO A 153 10.17 -7.44 -4.05
N MET A 154 10.96 -7.58 -5.11
CA MET A 154 11.25 -8.85 -5.78
C MET A 154 12.24 -9.69 -4.98
N SER A 155 11.95 -10.98 -4.78
CA SER A 155 12.94 -11.92 -4.26
C SER A 155 14.06 -12.15 -5.27
N THR A 156 15.28 -12.39 -4.78
CA THR A 156 16.45 -12.76 -5.62
C THR A 156 16.16 -13.95 -6.55
N TYR A 157 15.21 -14.81 -6.18
CA TYR A 157 14.83 -16.01 -6.92
C TYR A 157 13.61 -15.83 -7.83
N PHE A 158 13.01 -14.64 -7.86
CA PHE A 158 11.86 -14.30 -8.71
C PHE A 158 10.65 -15.23 -8.53
N GLU A 159 10.40 -15.69 -7.31
CA GLU A 159 9.24 -16.53 -6.96
C GLU A 159 8.09 -15.67 -6.44
N SER A 160 6.88 -15.80 -7.02
CA SER A 160 5.75 -14.89 -6.70
C SER A 160 5.12 -15.06 -5.32
N ASN A 161 5.47 -16.15 -4.63
CA ASN A 161 5.06 -16.44 -3.27
C ASN A 161 6.09 -16.01 -2.21
N ARG A 162 7.24 -15.50 -2.65
CA ARG A 162 8.29 -14.98 -1.77
C ARG A 162 8.40 -13.48 -1.94
N ASN A 163 8.96 -12.84 -0.93
CA ASN A 163 9.16 -11.40 -0.89
C ASN A 163 10.59 -11.05 -0.50
N ALA A 164 11.02 -9.85 -0.87
CA ALA A 164 12.25 -9.24 -0.37
C ALA A 164 11.95 -7.91 0.30
N SER A 165 12.99 -7.09 0.46
CA SER A 165 12.92 -5.81 1.14
C SER A 165 13.47 -4.61 0.35
N SER A 166 14.21 -4.84 -0.74
CA SER A 166 14.88 -3.75 -1.47
C SER A 166 14.09 -3.32 -2.70
N PHE A 167 13.81 -2.01 -2.78
CA PHE A 167 13.25 -1.34 -3.94
C PHE A 167 14.30 -1.21 -5.06
N GLU A 168 15.56 -0.94 -4.71
CA GLU A 168 16.66 -0.84 -5.68
C GLU A 168 16.88 -2.14 -6.45
N ASN A 169 16.83 -3.29 -5.75
CA ASN A 169 16.93 -4.61 -6.36
C ASN A 169 15.63 -5.08 -7.05
N SER A 170 14.67 -4.18 -7.23
CA SER A 170 13.35 -4.46 -7.79
C SER A 170 13.06 -3.58 -9.02
N PRO A 171 13.74 -3.82 -10.16
CA PRO A 171 13.66 -2.95 -11.34
C PRO A 171 12.26 -2.86 -11.95
N HIS A 172 11.35 -3.80 -11.64
CA HIS A 172 9.95 -3.70 -12.04
C HIS A 172 9.21 -2.54 -11.37
N LEU A 173 9.74 -1.96 -10.28
CA LEU A 173 9.22 -0.72 -9.68
C LEU A 173 9.10 0.38 -10.72
N HIS A 174 10.20 0.65 -11.44
CA HIS A 174 10.22 1.70 -12.45
C HIS A 174 9.33 1.37 -13.65
N GLN A 175 9.24 0.09 -14.04
CA GLN A 175 8.31 -0.35 -15.09
C GLN A 175 6.85 -0.08 -14.71
N VAL A 176 6.47 -0.43 -13.47
CA VAL A 176 5.11 -0.17 -12.96
C VAL A 176 4.82 1.33 -12.97
N MET A 177 5.73 2.15 -12.45
CA MET A 177 5.57 3.61 -12.41
C MET A 177 5.44 4.22 -13.81
N CYS A 178 6.35 3.90 -14.73
CA CYS A 178 6.32 4.42 -16.09
C CYS A 178 5.03 4.03 -16.82
N LYS A 179 4.61 2.77 -16.72
CA LYS A 179 3.37 2.29 -17.35
C LYS A 179 2.13 2.94 -16.73
N ARG A 180 2.08 3.15 -15.40
CA ARG A 180 0.98 3.89 -14.75
C ARG A 180 0.84 5.32 -15.27
N ILE A 181 1.96 6.02 -15.42
CA ILE A 181 1.99 7.40 -15.92
C ILE A 181 1.55 7.45 -17.38
N ILE A 182 2.15 6.63 -18.24
CA ILE A 182 1.94 6.68 -19.69
C ILE A 182 0.59 6.06 -20.07
N ASP A 183 0.31 4.84 -19.62
CA ASP A 183 -0.82 4.04 -20.10
C ASP A 183 -2.11 4.30 -19.33
N ARG A 184 -2.04 4.82 -18.10
CA ARG A 184 -3.21 5.04 -17.23
C ARG A 184 -3.41 6.49 -16.80
N LYS A 185 -2.48 7.38 -17.16
CA LYS A 185 -2.48 8.79 -16.77
C LYS A 185 -2.75 8.93 -15.27
N TRP A 186 -2.08 8.10 -14.48
CA TRP A 186 -2.22 8.02 -13.03
C TRP A 186 -0.86 8.08 -12.35
N PHE A 187 -0.77 8.81 -11.23
CA PHE A 187 0.42 8.91 -10.41
C PHE A 187 0.09 8.65 -8.93
N PRO A 188 0.94 7.92 -8.20
CA PRO A 188 0.65 7.57 -6.81
C PRO A 188 0.74 8.77 -5.86
N VAL A 189 -0.15 8.79 -4.87
CA VAL A 189 -0.16 9.82 -3.80
C VAL A 189 -0.21 9.24 -2.40
N VAL A 190 -0.61 7.98 -2.25
CA VAL A 190 -0.54 7.24 -0.98
C VAL A 190 0.13 5.90 -1.25
N ASN A 191 1.18 5.60 -0.48
CA ASN A 191 1.86 4.32 -0.45
C ASN A 191 1.31 3.43 0.66
N ARG A 192 1.33 2.12 0.41
CA ARG A 192 1.16 1.06 1.38
C ARG A 192 2.25 0.04 1.13
N ALA A 193 3.20 -0.11 2.05
CA ALA A 193 4.32 -1.01 1.86
C ALA A 193 3.88 -2.48 1.82
N GLY A 194 4.26 -3.18 0.74
CA GLY A 194 4.16 -4.64 0.64
C GLY A 194 4.84 -5.30 1.82
N PHE A 195 4.17 -6.27 2.45
CA PHE A 195 4.65 -6.96 3.65
C PHE A 195 5.01 -6.02 4.82
N HIS A 196 4.55 -4.76 4.79
CA HIS A 196 4.94 -3.72 5.75
C HIS A 196 6.44 -3.40 5.77
N ILE A 197 7.16 -3.64 4.68
CA ILE A 197 8.61 -3.48 4.64
C ILE A 197 9.00 -2.10 4.13
N GLU A 198 9.78 -1.39 4.94
CA GLU A 198 10.55 -0.22 4.53
C GLU A 198 12.02 -0.39 4.91
N ARG A 199 12.89 0.18 4.08
CA ARG A 199 14.35 0.22 4.18
C ARG A 199 14.85 1.59 3.70
N PRO A 200 16.14 1.93 3.87
CA PRO A 200 16.67 3.24 3.45
C PRO A 200 16.36 3.57 1.98
N ASP A 201 16.49 2.59 1.08
CA ASP A 201 16.21 2.75 -0.35
C ASP A 201 14.72 3.08 -0.62
N SER A 202 13.79 2.32 -0.02
CA SER A 202 12.36 2.63 -0.14
C SER A 202 12.01 3.95 0.54
N ASN A 203 12.64 4.29 1.67
CA ASN A 203 12.44 5.56 2.37
C ASN A 203 12.78 6.74 1.44
N TRP A 204 13.94 6.68 0.78
CA TRP A 204 14.40 7.69 -0.17
C TRP A 204 13.55 7.74 -1.44
N PHE A 205 13.14 6.58 -1.98
CA PHE A 205 12.22 6.55 -3.11
C PHE A 205 10.89 7.26 -2.78
N LEU A 206 10.28 6.93 -1.64
CA LEU A 206 9.01 7.54 -1.24
C LEU A 206 9.16 9.04 -0.99
N GLU A 207 10.25 9.46 -0.35
CA GLU A 207 10.55 10.87 -0.08
C GLU A 207 10.68 11.73 -1.35
N GLN A 208 11.05 11.12 -2.48
CA GLN A 208 11.15 11.84 -3.75
C GLN A 208 9.80 12.07 -4.44
N TRP A 209 8.81 11.18 -4.25
CA TRP A 209 7.63 11.17 -5.13
C TRP A 209 6.27 10.99 -4.46
N ILE A 210 6.18 10.36 -3.28
CA ILE A 210 4.88 9.97 -2.69
C ILE A 210 4.69 10.64 -1.31
N PRO A 211 3.71 11.56 -1.17
CA PRO A 211 3.57 12.39 0.04
C PRO A 211 3.06 11.66 1.28
N PHE A 212 2.33 10.56 1.09
CA PHE A 212 1.68 9.84 2.19
C PHE A 212 2.04 8.37 2.17
N ASP A 213 2.27 7.81 3.35
CA ASP A 213 2.68 6.42 3.50
C ASP A 213 2.00 5.79 4.71
N LEU A 214 1.31 4.68 4.50
CA LEU A 214 0.48 4.02 5.50
C LEU A 214 1.07 2.66 5.88
N SER A 215 2.25 2.66 6.49
CA SER A 215 3.06 1.43 6.61
C SER A 215 3.50 1.06 8.02
N ASN A 216 3.45 2.00 8.96
CA ASN A 216 3.86 1.74 10.34
C ASN A 216 2.93 0.74 11.03
N ILE A 217 3.44 -0.42 11.43
CA ILE A 217 2.70 -1.45 12.18
C ILE A 217 3.15 -1.60 13.64
N SER A 218 3.90 -0.64 14.18
CA SER A 218 4.44 -0.69 15.54
C SER A 218 3.34 -0.99 16.56
N GLN A 219 3.49 -2.05 17.35
CA GLN A 219 2.66 -2.31 18.53
C GLN A 219 3.52 -2.62 19.75
N LYS A 220 2.92 -2.46 20.94
CA LYS A 220 3.57 -2.87 22.18
C LYS A 220 3.65 -4.40 22.22
N LYS A 221 4.85 -4.93 22.02
CA LYS A 221 5.18 -6.34 22.25
C LYS A 221 5.80 -6.52 23.63
N ALA A 222 5.59 -7.69 24.24
CA ALA A 222 6.40 -8.08 25.38
C ALA A 222 7.85 -8.26 24.89
N LYS A 223 8.83 -7.72 25.62
CA LYS A 223 10.24 -7.99 25.31
C LYS A 223 10.46 -9.49 25.41
N ASN A 224 10.97 -10.08 24.33
CA ASN A 224 11.38 -11.47 24.35
C ASN A 224 12.89 -11.53 24.21
N ASN A 225 13.59 -11.50 25.35
CA ASN A 225 15.06 -11.51 25.40
C ASN A 225 15.68 -12.80 24.84
N LYS A 226 14.87 -13.78 24.43
CA LYS A 226 15.32 -15.03 23.79
C LYS A 226 15.37 -14.95 22.26
N ILE A 227 14.91 -13.86 21.65
CA ILE A 227 14.96 -13.67 20.19
C ILE A 227 16.05 -12.64 19.86
N ASP A 228 16.90 -13.01 18.91
CA ASP A 228 17.95 -12.13 18.39
C ASP A 228 17.36 -10.88 17.72
N GLN A 229 17.95 -9.71 17.98
CA GLN A 229 17.47 -8.44 17.44
C GLN A 229 17.51 -8.39 15.90
N ALA A 230 18.53 -8.99 15.28
CA ALA A 230 18.66 -9.09 13.83
C ALA A 230 17.59 -10.02 13.25
N TYR A 231 17.27 -11.11 13.95
CA TYR A 231 16.16 -11.98 13.54
C TYR A 231 14.82 -11.26 13.60
N GLU A 232 14.55 -10.48 14.66
CA GLU A 232 13.35 -9.65 14.74
C GLU A 232 13.29 -8.53 13.68
N ALA A 233 14.46 -8.02 13.25
CA ALA A 233 14.56 -7.01 12.20
C ALA A 233 14.33 -7.59 10.78
N ARG A 234 14.36 -8.92 10.62
CA ARG A 234 14.26 -9.63 9.34
C ARG A 234 12.82 -9.56 8.80
N GLY A 235 12.50 -8.44 8.16
CA GLY A 235 11.21 -8.16 7.54
C GLY A 235 10.73 -6.76 7.89
N TYR A 236 9.51 -6.67 8.43
CA TYR A 236 8.86 -5.40 8.77
C TYR A 236 9.34 -4.86 10.14
N ASP A 237 10.48 -4.19 10.18
CA ASP A 237 10.97 -3.59 11.43
C ASP A 237 10.31 -2.23 11.69
N TRP A 238 9.41 -2.18 12.67
CA TRP A 238 8.78 -0.94 13.14
C TRP A 238 8.95 -0.77 14.66
N ARG A 239 9.89 -1.49 15.27
CA ARG A 239 10.03 -1.58 16.73
C ARG A 239 10.34 -0.23 17.38
N ARG A 240 11.01 0.68 16.65
CA ARG A 240 11.35 2.03 17.11
C ARG A 240 10.31 3.08 16.69
N ALA A 241 9.33 2.71 15.88
CA ALA A 241 8.31 3.64 15.42
C ALA A 241 7.23 3.92 16.45
N THR A 242 6.59 5.09 16.33
CA THR A 242 5.53 5.50 17.25
C THR A 242 4.38 4.49 17.24
N GLN A 243 3.94 4.12 18.45
CA GLN A 243 2.75 3.28 18.67
C GLN A 243 1.48 4.12 18.82
N LYS A 244 1.58 5.44 18.71
CA LYS A 244 0.43 6.34 18.79
C LYS A 244 -0.25 6.39 17.42
N TRP A 245 -1.55 6.63 17.42
CA TRP A 245 -2.36 6.87 16.23
C TRP A 245 -2.17 8.29 15.69
N GLU A 246 -0.92 8.66 15.46
CA GLU A 246 -0.51 9.97 14.96
C GLU A 246 0.24 9.83 13.64
N LEU A 247 0.38 10.95 12.94
CA LEU A 247 1.22 11.04 11.76
C LEU A 247 2.56 11.64 12.17
N TYR A 248 3.63 11.25 11.50
CA TYR A 248 4.94 11.84 11.68
C TYR A 248 5.67 11.94 10.35
N ASN A 249 6.55 12.93 10.22
CA ASN A 249 7.55 12.98 9.17
C ASN A 249 8.73 12.11 9.58
N PRO A 250 9.20 11.15 8.76
CA PRO A 250 10.33 10.31 9.11
C PRO A 250 11.67 11.05 9.08
N SER A 251 12.71 10.43 9.64
CA SER A 251 14.10 10.81 9.39
C SER A 251 14.57 10.33 8.02
N HIS A 252 15.52 11.06 7.44
CA HIS A 252 16.18 10.66 6.19
C HIS A 252 16.97 9.36 6.36
N ASP A 253 17.56 9.16 7.54
CA ASP A 253 18.38 7.98 7.86
C ASP A 253 17.57 6.82 8.43
N ASP A 254 16.39 7.11 8.99
CA ASP A 254 15.60 6.15 9.74
C ASP A 254 14.11 6.44 9.69
N TYR A 255 13.40 5.67 8.86
CA TYR A 255 11.96 5.78 8.65
C TYR A 255 11.13 5.53 9.92
N GLN A 256 11.71 4.90 10.96
CA GLN A 256 10.98 4.57 12.18
C GLN A 256 10.83 5.79 13.09
N VAL A 257 11.75 6.76 13.05
CA VAL A 257 11.76 7.89 14.00
C VAL A 257 11.34 9.20 13.33
N PRO A 258 10.79 10.16 14.10
CA PRO A 258 10.50 11.50 13.58
C PRO A 258 11.75 12.20 13.03
N GLY A 259 11.58 12.96 11.95
CA GLY A 259 12.63 13.74 11.31
C GLY A 259 12.08 14.79 10.34
N LYS A 260 12.87 15.11 9.30
CA LYS A 260 12.62 16.25 8.40
C LYS A 260 12.24 15.87 6.97
N CYS A 261 11.94 14.59 6.70
CA CYS A 261 11.39 14.19 5.40
C CYS A 261 10.08 14.92 5.09
N ARG A 262 9.81 15.17 3.81
CA ARG A 262 8.59 15.84 3.33
C ARG A 262 7.36 14.95 3.50
N ARG A 263 7.50 13.63 3.37
CA ARG A 263 6.37 12.67 3.45
C ARG A 263 5.86 12.50 4.88
N TYR A 264 4.62 12.03 5.02
CA TYR A 264 4.04 11.64 6.31
C TYR A 264 3.79 10.13 6.38
N ILE A 265 4.19 9.52 7.50
CA ILE A 265 3.89 8.12 7.84
C ILE A 265 2.69 8.06 8.79
N GLY A 266 1.74 7.20 8.46
CA GLY A 266 0.63 6.80 9.31
C GLY A 266 0.76 5.36 9.79
N ARG A 267 0.22 5.11 10.98
CA ARG A 267 0.13 3.77 11.57
C ARG A 267 -1.07 3.00 11.02
N VAL A 268 -0.90 1.72 10.74
CA VAL A 268 -1.93 0.77 10.26
C VAL A 268 -1.75 -0.58 10.95
N LEU A 269 -2.82 -1.31 11.22
CA LEU A 269 -2.76 -2.64 11.85
C LEU A 269 -3.60 -3.67 11.10
N GLY A 270 -3.16 -4.93 11.07
CA GLY A 270 -3.87 -5.99 10.36
C GLY A 270 -5.21 -6.35 11.03
N ILE A 271 -6.19 -6.81 10.26
CA ILE A 271 -7.45 -7.33 10.82
C ILE A 271 -7.36 -8.86 10.88
N MET A 272 -7.63 -9.43 12.06
CA MET A 272 -7.64 -10.89 12.30
C MET A 272 -6.36 -11.62 11.81
N ASN A 273 -5.24 -10.90 11.73
CA ASN A 273 -3.91 -11.41 11.42
C ASN A 273 -3.28 -12.08 12.64
N ARG A 274 -2.31 -12.97 12.39
CA ARG A 274 -1.49 -13.58 13.46
C ARG A 274 -0.59 -12.58 14.17
N THR A 275 -0.14 -11.55 13.44
CA THR A 275 0.84 -10.57 13.88
C THR A 275 0.30 -9.16 13.69
N GLU A 276 0.61 -8.27 14.62
CA GLU A 276 0.23 -6.85 14.63
C GLU A 276 -1.25 -6.56 14.35
N SER A 277 -2.15 -7.38 14.90
CA SER A 277 -3.57 -7.20 14.64
C SER A 277 -4.19 -6.06 15.46
N ILE A 278 -5.15 -5.35 14.86
CA ILE A 278 -6.01 -4.41 15.58
C ILE A 278 -6.78 -5.17 16.67
N THR A 279 -6.91 -4.55 17.84
CA THR A 279 -7.64 -5.10 18.97
C THR A 279 -8.51 -4.01 19.59
N LEU A 280 -9.50 -4.41 20.39
CA LEU A 280 -10.27 -3.46 21.20
C LEU A 280 -9.37 -2.53 22.03
N LYS A 281 -8.26 -3.02 22.57
CA LYS A 281 -7.29 -2.20 23.33
C LYS A 281 -6.68 -1.10 22.46
N GLU A 282 -6.26 -1.43 21.24
CA GLU A 282 -5.70 -0.45 20.30
C GLU A 282 -6.76 0.53 19.80
N THR A 283 -8.00 0.07 19.58
CA THR A 283 -9.14 0.93 19.25
C THR A 283 -9.43 1.91 20.39
N ILE A 284 -9.49 1.45 21.65
CA ILE A 284 -9.65 2.31 22.83
C ILE A 284 -8.54 3.36 22.92
N LYS A 285 -7.29 3.02 22.59
CA LYS A 285 -6.20 4.01 22.52
C LYS A 285 -6.46 5.10 21.49
N ALA A 286 -7.01 4.75 20.32
CA ALA A 286 -7.39 5.73 19.29
C ALA A 286 -8.47 6.68 19.81
N PHE A 287 -9.55 6.14 20.38
CA PHE A 287 -10.62 6.96 20.95
C PHE A 287 -10.14 7.83 22.12
N LYS A 288 -9.31 7.29 23.02
CA LYS A 288 -8.71 8.06 24.12
C LYS A 288 -7.82 9.20 23.61
N ARG A 289 -7.12 9.02 22.49
CA ARG A 289 -6.33 10.08 21.86
C ARG A 289 -7.26 11.16 21.26
N ALA A 290 -8.25 10.75 20.48
CA ALA A 290 -9.22 11.66 19.86
C ALA A 290 -10.06 12.44 20.88
N SER A 291 -10.40 11.82 22.02
CA SER A 291 -11.20 12.45 23.08
C SER A 291 -10.47 13.61 23.78
N LYS A 292 -9.13 13.61 23.72
CA LYS A 292 -8.24 14.70 24.15
C LYS A 292 -8.02 15.77 23.07
N GLY A 293 -8.78 15.73 21.97
CA GLY A 293 -8.68 16.71 20.88
C GLY A 293 -7.42 16.58 20.03
N LYS A 294 -6.67 15.47 20.14
CA LYS A 294 -5.48 15.23 19.33
C LYS A 294 -5.88 14.69 17.96
N ASN A 295 -5.24 15.16 16.90
CA ASN A 295 -5.43 14.62 15.55
C ASN A 295 -5.10 13.12 15.57
N THR A 296 -6.05 12.30 15.11
CA THR A 296 -6.01 10.84 15.28
C THR A 296 -6.51 10.14 14.03
N MET A 297 -5.66 9.30 13.44
CA MET A 297 -6.02 8.38 12.36
C MET A 297 -5.83 6.95 12.87
N MET A 298 -6.91 6.16 12.91
CA MET A 298 -6.84 4.74 13.15
C MET A 298 -7.00 4.01 11.83
N ALA A 299 -5.91 3.46 11.31
CA ALA A 299 -5.97 2.67 10.09
C ALA A 299 -5.92 1.17 10.37
N VAL A 300 -6.64 0.42 9.56
CA VAL A 300 -6.64 -1.05 9.54
C VAL A 300 -6.33 -1.55 8.14
N THR A 301 -5.72 -2.73 8.04
CA THR A 301 -5.38 -3.34 6.75
C THR A 301 -5.92 -4.76 6.60
N SER A 302 -6.37 -5.07 5.38
CA SER A 302 -6.89 -6.37 4.94
C SER A 302 -6.25 -6.79 3.62
N HIS A 303 -6.66 -7.95 3.08
CA HIS A 303 -6.34 -8.35 1.71
C HIS A 303 -7.63 -8.73 0.97
N ASP A 304 -7.69 -8.47 -0.33
CA ASP A 304 -8.90 -8.72 -1.13
C ASP A 304 -9.27 -10.20 -1.27
N PHE A 305 -8.27 -11.08 -1.19
CA PHE A 305 -8.47 -12.52 -1.17
C PHE A 305 -8.95 -13.06 0.18
N ARG A 306 -9.21 -12.23 1.19
CA ARG A 306 -9.83 -12.61 2.47
C ARG A 306 -11.28 -12.12 2.57
N SER A 307 -12.00 -12.58 3.59
CA SER A 307 -13.37 -12.10 3.85
C SER A 307 -13.35 -10.68 4.40
N LEU A 308 -13.56 -9.69 3.52
CA LEU A 308 -13.63 -8.28 3.90
C LEU A 308 -14.83 -8.01 4.81
N LYS A 309 -15.93 -8.74 4.62
CA LYS A 309 -17.11 -8.65 5.48
C LYS A 309 -16.77 -8.98 6.94
N ALA A 310 -16.19 -10.16 7.18
CA ALA A 310 -15.86 -10.61 8.52
C ALA A 310 -14.85 -9.66 9.20
N GLU A 311 -13.87 -9.17 8.45
CA GLU A 311 -12.88 -8.21 8.97
C GLU A 311 -13.52 -6.87 9.33
N VAL A 312 -14.40 -6.33 8.49
CA VAL A 312 -15.13 -5.09 8.80
C VAL A 312 -16.05 -5.27 10.01
N GLU A 313 -16.75 -6.39 10.13
CA GLU A 313 -17.61 -6.70 11.27
C GLU A 313 -16.82 -6.74 12.60
N GLU A 314 -15.62 -7.34 12.59
CA GLU A 314 -14.77 -7.38 13.78
C GLU A 314 -14.29 -5.98 14.19
N VAL A 315 -13.89 -5.14 13.23
CA VAL A 315 -13.49 -3.77 13.53
C VAL A 315 -14.68 -2.94 14.02
N ARG A 316 -15.87 -3.10 13.42
CA ARG A 316 -17.11 -2.45 13.86
C ARG A 316 -17.47 -2.78 15.31
N LYS A 317 -17.32 -4.05 15.71
CA LYS A 317 -17.49 -4.47 17.10
C LYS A 317 -16.57 -3.70 18.04
N TYR A 318 -15.29 -3.56 17.71
CA TYR A 318 -14.35 -2.77 18.53
C TYR A 318 -14.73 -1.29 18.58
N ILE A 319 -15.12 -0.71 17.44
CA ILE A 319 -15.56 0.68 17.33
C ILE A 319 -16.79 0.91 18.22
N SER A 320 -17.79 0.04 18.16
CA SER A 320 -19.02 0.15 18.95
C SER A 320 -18.73 0.16 20.45
N ILE A 321 -17.91 -0.79 20.92
CA ILE A 321 -17.52 -0.86 22.34
C ILE A 321 -16.72 0.37 22.77
N ALA A 322 -15.76 0.81 21.95
CA ALA A 322 -14.94 1.99 22.26
C ALA A 322 -15.77 3.29 22.24
N HIS A 323 -16.70 3.44 21.30
CA HIS A 323 -17.54 4.63 21.19
C HIS A 323 -18.46 4.80 22.39
N LYS A 324 -19.02 3.71 22.94
CA LYS A 324 -19.77 3.74 24.22
C LYS A 324 -18.95 4.36 25.37
N ARG A 325 -17.64 4.12 25.40
CA ARG A 325 -16.72 4.68 26.42
C ARG A 325 -16.31 6.13 26.14
N PHE A 326 -16.45 6.60 24.90
CA PHE A 326 -16.04 7.93 24.46
C PHE A 326 -17.12 8.57 23.56
N PRO A 327 -18.34 8.81 24.07
CA PRO A 327 -19.49 9.20 23.25
C PRO A 327 -19.32 10.57 22.56
N LYS A 328 -18.45 11.44 23.12
CA LYS A 328 -18.14 12.76 22.54
C LYS A 328 -17.16 12.71 21.35
N VAL A 329 -16.59 11.55 21.02
CA VAL A 329 -15.67 11.39 19.87
C VAL A 329 -16.48 11.15 18.62
N LYS A 330 -16.39 12.06 17.64
CA LYS A 330 -17.00 11.89 16.32
C LYS A 330 -16.13 11.02 15.44
N ILE A 331 -16.71 9.98 14.87
CA ILE A 331 -16.03 9.04 13.99
C ILE A 331 -16.30 9.46 12.54
N LYS A 332 -15.30 9.30 11.67
CA LYS A 332 -15.45 9.43 10.22
C LYS A 332 -14.82 8.25 9.50
N PHE A 333 -15.59 7.59 8.63
CA PHE A 333 -15.04 6.62 7.68
C PHE A 333 -14.55 7.35 6.44
N CYS A 334 -13.31 7.10 6.02
CA CYS A 334 -12.73 7.77 4.87
C CYS A 334 -11.66 6.93 4.17
N ASP A 335 -11.37 7.25 2.92
CA ASP A 335 -10.22 6.69 2.21
C ASP A 335 -8.91 7.24 2.79
N SER A 336 -7.79 6.58 2.49
CA SER A 336 -6.47 6.91 3.03
C SER A 336 -6.08 8.37 2.76
N LEU A 337 -6.27 8.87 1.53
CA LEU A 337 -5.91 10.24 1.16
C LEU A 337 -6.74 11.26 1.95
N GLU A 338 -8.04 11.02 2.10
CA GLU A 338 -8.87 11.89 2.94
C GLU A 338 -8.45 11.82 4.42
N GLY A 339 -8.11 10.64 4.94
CA GLY A 339 -7.60 10.45 6.30
C GLY A 339 -6.36 11.31 6.58
N PHE A 340 -5.34 11.23 5.72
CA PHE A 340 -4.14 12.07 5.81
C PHE A 340 -4.49 13.56 5.75
N ARG A 341 -5.27 13.98 4.74
CA ARG A 341 -5.67 15.39 4.59
C ARG A 341 -6.39 15.94 5.82
N LYS A 342 -7.28 15.17 6.40
CA LYS A 342 -8.07 15.61 7.56
C LYS A 342 -7.24 15.69 8.82
N VAL A 343 -6.35 14.74 9.08
CA VAL A 343 -5.47 14.76 10.27
C VAL A 343 -4.40 15.85 10.17
N LEU A 344 -3.94 16.17 8.96
CA LEU A 344 -2.99 17.25 8.70
C LEU A 344 -3.67 18.62 8.48
N ASN A 345 -5.00 18.69 8.56
CA ASN A 345 -5.77 19.91 8.27
C ASN A 345 -5.45 20.55 6.89
N ILE A 346 -5.17 19.73 5.88
CA ILE A 346 -4.81 20.19 4.54
C ILE A 346 -6.02 20.77 3.83
N LYS A 347 -5.94 22.06 3.49
CA LYS A 347 -6.89 22.74 2.60
C LYS A 347 -6.51 22.47 1.14
N ASN A 348 -7.46 21.97 0.34
CA ASN A 348 -7.23 21.58 -1.04
C ASN A 348 -8.13 22.33 -2.05
N PRO A 349 -8.00 23.66 -2.18
CA PRO A 349 -8.76 24.39 -3.18
C PRO A 349 -8.32 23.97 -4.59
N GLU A 350 -9.29 23.79 -5.50
CA GLU A 350 -9.02 23.38 -6.89
C GLU A 350 -8.11 24.38 -7.61
N SER A 351 -8.25 25.66 -7.26
CA SER A 351 -7.41 26.77 -7.71
C SER A 351 -5.94 26.68 -7.26
N LYS A 352 -5.52 25.67 -6.50
CA LYS A 352 -4.10 25.44 -6.13
C LYS A 352 -3.61 24.02 -6.41
N ARG A 353 -4.34 23.22 -7.20
CA ARG A 353 -3.89 21.88 -7.61
C ARG A 353 -2.69 21.97 -8.55
N LEU A 354 -1.76 21.02 -8.40
CA LEU A 354 -0.59 20.89 -9.25
C LEU A 354 -0.96 20.89 -10.73
N LYS A 355 -0.21 21.64 -11.54
CA LYS A 355 -0.22 21.54 -13.00
C LYS A 355 1.19 21.59 -13.54
N LEU A 356 1.50 20.65 -14.43
CA LEU A 356 2.78 20.51 -15.09
C LEU A 356 2.66 20.85 -16.58
N SER A 357 3.76 21.29 -17.16
CA SER A 357 3.94 21.37 -18.61
C SER A 357 5.22 20.65 -19.01
N ILE A 358 5.20 20.02 -20.18
CA ILE A 358 6.38 19.52 -20.85
C ILE A 358 6.39 20.07 -22.27
N ARG A 359 7.53 20.59 -22.73
CA ARG A 359 7.71 21.05 -24.11
C ARG A 359 9.08 20.66 -24.63
N LYS A 360 9.13 20.33 -25.92
CA LYS A 360 10.38 20.13 -26.65
C LYS A 360 11.03 21.49 -26.92
N ILE A 361 12.33 21.59 -26.66
CA ILE A 361 13.18 22.74 -26.99
C ILE A 361 14.43 22.24 -27.74
N LYS A 362 15.11 23.13 -28.45
CA LYS A 362 16.45 22.89 -29.00
C LYS A 362 17.48 23.68 -28.20
N THR A 363 18.61 23.07 -27.90
CA THR A 363 19.76 23.79 -27.33
C THR A 363 20.49 24.57 -28.43
N LYS A 364 21.44 25.43 -28.05
CA LYS A 364 22.29 26.15 -29.01
C LYS A 364 23.10 25.20 -29.90
N ASN A 365 23.42 24.00 -29.39
CA ASN A 365 24.14 22.95 -30.12
C ASN A 365 23.19 22.02 -30.92
N ALA A 366 21.95 22.47 -31.18
CA ALA A 366 20.91 21.73 -31.89
C ALA A 366 20.43 20.41 -31.24
N GLU A 367 20.88 20.09 -30.02
CA GLU A 367 20.39 18.93 -29.28
C GLU A 367 18.93 19.14 -28.87
N THR A 368 18.15 18.06 -28.92
CA THR A 368 16.78 18.11 -28.41
C THR A 368 16.81 17.99 -26.89
N CYS A 369 16.06 18.85 -26.22
CA CYS A 369 15.84 18.79 -24.78
C CYS A 369 14.35 18.93 -24.48
N PHE A 370 13.90 18.34 -23.38
CA PHE A 370 12.55 18.55 -22.85
C PHE A 370 12.64 19.49 -21.65
N LYS A 371 11.94 20.64 -21.75
CA LYS A 371 11.73 21.53 -20.60
C LYS A 371 10.45 21.12 -19.90
N ILE A 372 10.57 20.84 -18.61
CA ILE A 372 9.47 20.57 -17.70
C ILE A 372 9.31 21.75 -16.75
N SER A 373 8.08 22.15 -16.48
CA SER A 373 7.81 23.28 -15.59
C SER A 373 6.53 23.09 -14.79
N THR A 374 6.51 23.63 -13.58
CA THR A 374 5.31 23.72 -12.75
C THR A 374 4.52 24.98 -13.13
N LEU A 375 3.37 24.81 -13.77
CA LEU A 375 2.47 25.94 -14.11
C LEU A 375 1.67 26.41 -12.89
N LYS A 376 1.40 25.49 -11.95
CA LYS A 376 0.54 25.75 -10.79
C LYS A 376 0.87 24.78 -9.66
N GLY A 377 0.74 25.24 -8.42
CA GLY A 377 1.04 24.43 -7.24
C GLY A 377 2.54 24.20 -7.08
N LYS A 378 2.92 23.11 -6.41
CA LYS A 378 4.32 22.76 -6.17
C LYS A 378 4.48 21.25 -6.20
N VAL A 379 5.49 20.76 -6.93
CA VAL A 379 5.89 19.35 -6.91
C VAL A 379 6.29 18.95 -5.49
N PHE A 380 5.87 17.76 -5.07
CA PHE A 380 6.07 17.23 -3.72
C PHE A 380 7.57 17.13 -3.37
N GLY A 381 8.33 16.37 -4.17
CA GLY A 381 9.75 16.15 -3.95
C GLY A 381 10.64 16.98 -4.87
N PRO A 382 11.89 16.54 -5.12
CA PRO A 382 12.88 17.34 -5.84
C PRO A 382 12.56 17.49 -7.33
N GLN A 383 11.91 16.49 -7.93
CA GLN A 383 11.64 16.45 -9.36
C GLN A 383 10.34 15.67 -9.66
N PRO A 384 9.65 15.96 -10.77
CA PRO A 384 8.69 15.04 -11.36
C PRO A 384 9.33 13.71 -11.71
N TYR A 385 8.52 12.65 -11.76
CA TYR A 385 8.96 11.35 -12.23
C TYR A 385 8.93 11.31 -13.76
N LEU A 386 10.09 11.19 -14.40
CA LEU A 386 10.20 11.02 -15.85
C LEU A 386 9.87 9.58 -16.26
N ALA A 387 9.00 9.43 -17.25
CA ALA A 387 8.65 8.16 -17.85
C ALA A 387 8.75 8.25 -19.36
N MET A 388 9.51 7.35 -19.97
CA MET A 388 9.65 7.23 -21.41
C MET A 388 9.12 5.88 -21.87
N LYS A 389 8.41 5.88 -22.99
CA LYS A 389 8.05 4.68 -23.75
C LYS A 389 8.82 4.72 -25.06
N LEU A 390 9.52 3.64 -25.36
CA LEU A 390 10.35 3.53 -26.56
C LEU A 390 9.56 2.90 -27.70
N LYS A 391 10.03 3.08 -28.94
CA LYS A 391 9.41 2.52 -30.14
C LYS A 391 9.42 0.99 -30.13
N ASN A 392 10.42 0.37 -29.51
CA ASN A 392 10.48 -1.08 -29.28
C ASN A 392 9.51 -1.58 -28.18
N GLY A 393 8.71 -0.71 -27.58
CA GLY A 393 7.70 -1.05 -26.57
C GLY A 393 8.21 -1.12 -25.13
N THR A 394 9.52 -0.95 -24.90
CA THR A 394 10.09 -0.87 -23.55
C THR A 394 9.78 0.47 -22.88
N TYR A 395 9.85 0.49 -21.55
CA TYR A 395 9.63 1.69 -20.74
C TYR A 395 10.90 1.99 -19.95
N ARG A 396 11.23 3.26 -19.77
CA ARG A 396 12.41 3.70 -19.03
C ARG A 396 12.09 4.87 -18.12
N HIS A 397 12.73 4.91 -16.97
CA HIS A 397 12.78 6.05 -16.08
C HIS A 397 14.19 6.64 -16.13
N ASP A 398 14.30 7.95 -15.93
CA ASP A 398 15.57 8.64 -15.75
C ASP A 398 15.40 9.85 -14.83
N ASN A 399 16.52 10.44 -14.40
CA ASN A 399 16.53 11.68 -13.62
C ASN A 399 16.47 12.91 -14.52
N LEU A 400 15.99 14.01 -13.95
CA LEU A 400 15.93 15.31 -14.58
C LEU A 400 17.04 16.21 -14.05
N ASP A 401 17.54 17.10 -14.91
CA ASP A 401 18.44 18.18 -14.51
C ASP A 401 17.65 19.35 -13.94
N PHE A 402 18.17 19.99 -12.89
CA PHE A 402 17.55 21.17 -12.32
C PHE A 402 17.70 22.37 -13.26
N GLY A 403 16.60 23.09 -13.46
CA GLY A 403 16.66 24.43 -14.03
C GLY A 403 17.15 25.46 -13.01
N LEU A 404 17.60 26.61 -13.51
CA LEU A 404 18.00 27.74 -12.66
C LEU A 404 16.81 28.34 -11.87
N LYS A 405 15.57 28.09 -12.31
CA LYS A 405 14.36 28.52 -11.62
C LYS A 405 13.73 27.34 -10.90
N ALA A 406 13.29 27.58 -9.66
CA ALA A 406 12.55 26.58 -8.89
C ALA A 406 11.30 26.12 -9.66
N GLY A 407 11.07 24.82 -9.70
CA GLY A 407 9.94 24.24 -10.43
C GLY A 407 10.18 24.11 -11.94
N GLU A 408 11.41 24.31 -12.41
CA GLU A 408 11.85 23.98 -13.77
C GLU A 408 12.86 22.84 -13.77
N TRP A 409 12.73 21.95 -14.74
CA TRP A 409 13.64 20.83 -14.96
C TRP A 409 13.86 20.57 -16.44
N PHE A 410 14.94 19.88 -16.76
CA PHE A 410 15.33 19.56 -18.12
C PHE A 410 15.66 18.07 -18.26
N TYR A 411 15.49 17.56 -19.48
CA TYR A 411 16.01 16.25 -19.87
C TYR A 411 16.54 16.33 -21.29
N SER A 412 17.85 16.17 -21.46
CA SER A 412 18.52 16.20 -22.75
C SER A 412 18.52 14.82 -23.39
N VAL A 413 18.22 14.75 -24.68
CA VAL A 413 18.28 13.50 -25.46
C VAL A 413 19.42 13.56 -26.46
N TYR A 414 20.41 12.72 -26.23
CA TYR A 414 21.67 12.65 -26.96
C TYR A 414 22.27 11.25 -26.83
N GLU A 415 23.46 11.03 -27.38
CA GLU A 415 24.08 9.70 -27.53
C GLU A 415 24.33 8.98 -26.19
N ASP A 416 24.66 9.70 -25.11
CA ASP A 416 24.95 9.06 -23.81
C ASP A 416 23.69 8.75 -22.97
N THR A 417 22.51 9.21 -23.42
CA THR A 417 21.24 8.97 -22.71
C THR A 417 20.31 8.10 -23.54
N ILE A 418 19.61 8.73 -24.48
CA ILE A 418 18.69 8.07 -25.39
C ILE A 418 18.53 8.91 -26.66
N LYS A 419 18.55 8.24 -27.82
CA LYS A 419 18.30 8.90 -29.09
C LYS A 419 16.84 9.27 -29.22
N LEU A 420 16.58 10.50 -29.66
CA LEU A 420 15.20 10.96 -29.92
C LEU A 420 14.45 10.02 -30.90
N SER A 421 15.16 9.42 -31.85
CA SER A 421 14.63 8.45 -32.81
C SER A 421 13.94 7.26 -32.17
N ASP A 422 14.36 6.88 -30.96
CA ASP A 422 13.94 5.66 -30.27
C ASP A 422 12.73 5.90 -29.36
N ILE A 423 12.39 7.17 -29.12
CA ILE A 423 11.33 7.56 -28.21
C ILE A 423 9.98 7.56 -28.93
N LYS A 424 8.98 6.94 -28.30
CA LYS A 424 7.58 6.95 -28.74
C LYS A 424 6.74 7.95 -27.93
N GLU A 425 6.96 8.03 -26.62
CA GLU A 425 6.27 8.96 -25.73
C GLU A 425 7.18 9.35 -24.57
N VAL A 426 7.25 10.63 -24.24
CA VAL A 426 7.83 11.15 -23.00
C VAL A 426 6.71 11.69 -22.15
N ALA A 427 6.68 11.31 -20.88
CA ALA A 427 5.71 11.80 -19.92
C ALA A 427 6.39 12.12 -18.59
N VAL A 428 5.82 13.06 -17.85
CA VAL A 428 6.17 13.29 -16.46
C VAL A 428 4.92 13.21 -15.60
N GLY A 429 5.06 12.63 -14.41
CA GLY A 429 4.03 12.62 -13.39
C GLY A 429 4.58 13.11 -12.06
N ALA A 430 3.79 13.86 -11.31
CA ALA A 430 4.17 14.26 -9.95
C ALA A 430 2.96 14.40 -9.04
N ALA A 431 3.21 14.22 -7.74
CA ALA A 431 2.29 14.57 -6.67
C ALA A 431 2.62 15.96 -6.11
N ASP A 432 1.66 16.59 -5.42
CA ASP A 432 1.92 17.70 -4.49
C ASP A 432 1.83 17.24 -3.02
N GLN A 433 2.27 18.08 -2.08
CA GLN A 433 2.18 17.81 -0.64
C GLN A 433 0.75 17.61 -0.11
N LYS A 434 -0.26 17.92 -0.93
CA LYS A 434 -1.67 17.73 -0.59
C LYS A 434 -2.19 16.40 -1.13
N GLY A 435 -1.38 15.62 -1.83
CA GLY A 435 -1.79 14.38 -2.50
C GLY A 435 -2.76 14.59 -3.66
N ASN A 436 -2.63 15.71 -4.39
CA ASN A 436 -3.07 15.75 -5.79
C ASN A 436 -1.93 15.30 -6.69
N PHE A 437 -2.23 14.94 -7.93
CA PHE A 437 -1.22 14.68 -8.94
C PHE A 437 -1.60 15.30 -10.27
N ASP A 438 -0.60 15.47 -11.13
CA ASP A 438 -0.77 15.86 -12.53
C ASP A 438 0.22 15.11 -13.41
N ILE A 439 -0.16 14.89 -14.66
CA ILE A 439 0.64 14.22 -15.68
C ILE A 439 0.55 14.99 -16.99
N CYS A 440 1.68 15.19 -17.65
CA CYS A 440 1.75 15.72 -19.00
C CYS A 440 2.69 14.87 -19.86
N SER A 441 2.48 14.87 -21.18
CA SER A 441 3.21 13.99 -22.10
C SER A 441 3.31 14.56 -23.51
N ILE A 442 4.39 14.21 -24.21
CA ILE A 442 4.62 14.44 -25.64
C ILE A 442 4.71 13.08 -26.33
N LYS A 443 3.94 12.90 -27.41
CA LYS A 443 4.00 11.71 -28.26
C LYS A 443 4.73 12.04 -29.56
N PHE A 444 5.50 11.07 -30.04
CA PHE A 444 6.22 11.14 -31.29
C PHE A 444 5.54 10.22 -32.30
N LYS A 445 5.54 10.65 -33.57
CA LYS A 445 5.01 9.85 -34.68
C LYS A 445 5.94 8.67 -34.96
#